data_AF-A0A930R4G4-F1
#
_entry.id   AF-A0A930R4G4-F1
#
_cell.length_a   1.000
_cell.length_b   1.000
_cell.length_c   1.000
_cell.angle_alpha   90.00
_cell.angle_beta   90.00
_cell.angle_gamma   90.00
#
_symmetry.space_group_name_H-M   'P 1'
#
loop_
_entity.id
_entity.type
_entity.pdbx_description
1 polymer ?
#
loop_
_entity_poly.entity_id
_entity_poly.type
_entity_poly.pdbx_seq_one_letter_code
_entity_poly.pdbx_strand_id
1 'polypeptide(L)'
;TTLAMQEVREAAAVIVVHEQRKDSADPPMHIELKISIADHAALGQVTEQLTQSVQQHIHEVLGVAEVPVKISVTEIGASGAAKRSVA
;
A
#
# COMPACT_ATOMS: atom_id res chain seq x y z
N THR A 1 -6.51 6.43 -12.05
CA THR A 1 -5.62 7.28 -11.24
C THR A 1 -4.45 6.44 -10.78
N THR A 2 -3.24 7.02 -10.77
CA THR A 2 -2.01 6.33 -10.35
C THR A 2 -1.65 6.79 -8.95
N LEU A 3 -1.34 5.85 -8.07
CA LEU A 3 -0.92 6.17 -6.71
C LEU A 3 0.57 6.55 -6.72
N ALA A 4 0.87 7.80 -7.04
CA ALA A 4 2.24 8.30 -7.11
C ALA A 4 2.61 9.02 -5.81
N MET A 5 3.56 8.45 -5.05
CA MET A 5 4.15 9.07 -3.87
C MET A 5 5.66 9.14 -4.04
N GLN A 6 6.25 10.32 -3.80
CA GLN A 6 7.67 10.58 -4.07
C GLN A 6 8.62 9.64 -3.31
N GLU A 7 8.23 9.21 -2.10
CA GLU A 7 9.08 8.38 -1.23
C GLU A 7 8.89 6.87 -1.41
N VAL A 8 7.90 6.46 -2.20
CA VAL A 8 7.61 5.05 -2.52
C VAL A 8 8.28 4.69 -3.84
N ARG A 9 9.16 3.70 -3.82
CA ARG A 9 9.91 3.25 -5.02
C ARG A 9 9.15 2.19 -5.79
N GLU A 10 8.63 1.22 -5.06
CA GLU A 10 7.88 0.09 -5.60
C GLU A 10 6.71 -0.20 -4.66
N ALA A 11 5.58 -0.57 -5.25
CA ALA A 11 4.40 -1.00 -4.51
C ALA A 11 3.78 -2.20 -5.22
N ALA A 12 3.49 -3.24 -4.45
CA ALA A 12 2.71 -4.40 -4.88
C ALA A 12 1.50 -4.53 -3.97
N ALA A 13 0.33 -4.79 -4.55
CA ALA A 13 -0.91 -4.92 -3.82
C ALA A 13 -1.49 -6.33 -3.98
N VAL A 14 -1.93 -6.91 -2.87
CA VAL A 14 -2.83 -8.06 -2.86
C VAL A 14 -4.18 -7.56 -2.35
N ILE A 15 -5.22 -7.75 -3.17
CA ILE A 15 -6.59 -7.40 -2.80
C ILE A 15 -7.33 -8.70 -2.55
N VAL A 16 -7.92 -8.82 -1.37
CA VAL A 16 -8.74 -9.96 -1.00
C VAL A 16 -10.18 -9.49 -0.89
N VAL A 17 -11.07 -10.13 -1.63
CA VAL A 17 -12.51 -9.88 -1.61
C VAL A 17 -13.19 -11.11 -1.07
N HIS A 18 -13.99 -10.95 -0.01
CA HIS A 18 -14.76 -12.03 0.57
C HIS A 18 -16.19 -11.98 0.03
N GLU A 19 -16.79 -13.15 -0.22
CA GLU A 19 -18.23 -13.22 -0.40
C GLU A 19 -18.91 -12.83 0.93
N GLN A 20 -19.62 -11.70 0.93
CA GLN A 20 -20.40 -11.30 2.11
C GLN A 20 -21.57 -12.25 2.29
N ARG A 21 -21.46 -13.16 3.26
CA ARG A 21 -22.63 -13.85 3.80
C ARG A 21 -23.41 -12.86 4.66
N LYS A 22 -24.74 -12.98 4.62
CA LYS A 22 -25.70 -12.10 5.31
C LYS A 22 -25.39 -11.84 6.80
N ASP A 23 -24.65 -12.75 7.44
CA ASP A 23 -24.31 -12.69 8.87
C ASP A 23 -22.78 -12.67 9.14
N SER A 24 -21.95 -12.36 8.15
CA SER A 24 -20.50 -12.27 8.35
C SER A 24 -20.12 -10.92 8.98
N ALA A 25 -19.31 -10.98 10.04
CA ALA A 25 -18.69 -9.81 10.66
C ALA A 25 -17.40 -9.37 9.94
N ASP A 26 -16.95 -10.13 8.94
CA ASP A 26 -15.70 -9.86 8.25
C ASP A 26 -15.90 -8.73 7.22
N PRO A 27 -14.90 -7.85 7.06
CA PRO A 27 -14.95 -6.80 6.06
C PRO A 27 -15.05 -7.41 4.65
N PRO A 28 -15.87 -6.82 3.75
CA PRO A 28 -16.10 -7.32 2.39
C PRO A 28 -14.81 -7.43 1.57
N MET A 29 -13.82 -6.61 1.93
CA MET A 29 -12.56 -6.47 1.23
C MET A 29 -11.47 -6.07 2.22
N HIS A 30 -10.24 -6.53 2.02
CA HIS A 30 -9.07 -5.93 2.62
C HIS A 30 -7.91 -5.87 1.62
N ILE A 31 -6.97 -4.98 1.87
CA ILE A 31 -5.84 -4.71 0.98
C ILE A 31 -4.55 -4.88 1.76
N GLU A 32 -3.65 -5.71 1.23
CA GLU A 32 -2.27 -5.79 1.69
C GLU A 32 -1.35 -5.12 0.68
N LEU A 33 -0.59 -4.12 1.13
CA LEU A 33 0.39 -3.41 0.32
C LEU A 33 1.79 -3.76 0.78
N LYS A 34 2.63 -4.19 -0.15
CA LYS A 34 4.07 -4.35 0.05
C LYS A 34 4.78 -3.21 -0.64
N ILE A 35 5.59 -2.46 0.09
CA ILE A 35 6.27 -1.28 -0.44
C ILE A 35 7.76 -1.30 -0.16
N SER A 36 8.52 -0.72 -1.08
CA SER A 36 9.91 -0.34 -0.89
C SER A 36 9.98 1.18 -0.78
N ILE A 37 10.64 1.69 0.27
CA ILE A 37 10.71 3.13 0.55
C ILE A 37 12.14 3.67 0.47
N ALA A 38 12.27 4.97 0.23
CA ALA A 38 13.55 5.66 0.32
C ALA A 38 14.11 5.70 1.77
N ASP A 39 15.42 5.74 1.92
CA ASP A 39 16.13 5.76 3.21
C ASP A 39 15.79 6.96 4.11
N HIS A 40 15.57 8.13 3.50
CA HIS A 40 15.22 9.38 4.17
C HIS A 40 13.72 9.53 4.39
N ALA A 41 12.92 8.54 3.98
CA ALA A 41 11.48 8.61 4.05
C ALA A 41 11.00 8.61 5.49
N ALA A 42 10.06 9.49 5.81
CA ALA A 42 9.39 9.52 7.10
C ALA A 42 8.35 8.39 7.14
N LEU A 43 8.78 7.16 7.50
CA LEU A 43 7.97 5.93 7.40
C LEU A 43 6.53 6.10 7.90
N GLY A 44 6.35 6.67 9.10
CA GLY A 44 5.01 6.88 9.67
C GLY A 44 4.13 7.74 8.75
N GLN A 45 4.65 8.88 8.30
CA GLN A 45 3.95 9.78 7.39
C GLN A 45 3.65 9.10 6.04
N VAL A 46 4.61 8.38 5.47
CA VAL A 46 4.42 7.64 4.21
C VAL A 46 3.32 6.60 4.36
N THR A 47 3.34 5.80 5.43
CA THR A 47 2.32 4.76 5.65
C THR A 47 0.93 5.33 5.88
N GLU A 48 0.82 6.46 6.58
CA GLU A 48 -0.46 7.13 6.82
C GLU A 48 -1.03 7.71 5.52
N GLN A 49 -0.23 8.46 4.78
CA GLN A 49 -0.62 9.03 3.49
C GLN A 49 -0.99 7.93 2.48
N LEU A 50 -0.23 6.84 2.44
CA LEU A 50 -0.50 5.70 1.57
C LEU A 50 -1.82 5.02 1.95
N THR A 51 -2.08 4.84 3.24
CA THR A 51 -3.35 4.28 3.75
C THR A 51 -4.53 5.13 3.32
N GLN A 52 -4.48 6.44 3.58
CA GLN A 52 -5.55 7.38 3.24
C GLN A 52 -5.77 7.45 1.73
N SER A 53 -4.69 7.52 0.95
CA SER A 53 -4.78 7.59 -0.51
C SER A 53 -5.43 6.33 -1.08
N VAL A 54 -5.05 5.14 -0.61
CA VAL A 54 -5.62 3.87 -1.08
C VAL A 54 -7.09 3.76 -0.69
N GLN A 55 -7.45 4.09 0.55
CA GLN A 55 -8.85 4.08 1.00
C GLN A 55 -9.72 5.03 0.18
N GLN A 56 -9.22 6.25 -0.06
CA GLN A 56 -9.93 7.25 -0.87
C GLN A 56 -10.13 6.76 -2.30
N HIS A 57 -9.08 6.24 -2.94
CA HIS A 57 -9.17 5.74 -4.32
C HIS A 57 -10.15 4.57 -4.45
N ILE A 58 -10.15 3.66 -3.47
CA ILE A 58 -11.09 2.53 -3.45
C ILE A 58 -12.52 3.02 -3.27
N HIS A 59 -12.74 4.00 -2.40
CA HIS A 59 -14.05 4.61 -2.24
C HIS A 59 -14.51 5.32 -3.52
N GLU A 60 -13.65 6.09 -4.17
CA GLU A 60 -13.99 6.81 -5.41
C GLU A 60 -14.30 5.88 -6.59
N VAL A 61 -13.56 4.77 -6.72
CA VAL A 61 -13.68 3.87 -7.88
C VAL A 61 -14.72 2.79 -7.65
N LEU A 62 -14.81 2.25 -6.43
CA LEU A 62 -15.64 1.08 -6.10
C LEU A 62 -16.83 1.41 -5.19
N GLY A 63 -16.90 2.62 -4.61
CA GLY A 63 -17.94 3.00 -3.67
C GLY A 63 -17.85 2.29 -2.32
N VAL A 64 -16.71 1.65 -2.01
CA VAL A 64 -16.52 0.90 -0.76
C VAL A 64 -15.81 1.80 0.25
N ALA A 65 -16.48 2.09 1.37
CA ALA A 65 -15.92 2.85 2.47
C ALA A 65 -15.15 1.94 3.46
N GLU A 66 -14.22 2.54 4.20
CA GLU A 66 -13.56 1.92 5.38
C GLU A 66 -12.85 0.59 5.11
N VAL A 67 -12.32 0.38 3.90
CA VAL A 67 -11.55 -0.82 3.58
C VAL A 67 -10.28 -0.89 4.44
N PRO A 68 -10.06 -1.98 5.19
CA PRO A 68 -8.83 -2.18 5.94
C PRO A 68 -7.64 -2.28 4.99
N VAL A 69 -6.62 -1.45 5.25
CA VAL A 69 -5.36 -1.44 4.52
C VAL A 69 -4.25 -1.82 5.49
N LYS A 70 -3.46 -2.82 5.11
CA LYS A 70 -2.27 -3.26 5.84
C LYS A 70 -1.05 -3.02 4.97
N ILE A 71 -0.11 -2.24 5.48
CA ILE A 71 1.13 -1.92 4.76
C ILE A 71 2.29 -2.69 5.40
N SER A 72 3.05 -3.39 4.56
CA SER A 72 4.29 -4.06 4.92
C SER A 72 5.44 -3.42 4.14
N VAL A 73 6.42 -2.87 4.83
CA VAL A 73 7.63 -2.35 4.18
C VAL A 73 8.60 -3.51 3.98
N THR A 74 8.90 -3.83 2.73
CA THR A 74 9.78 -4.93 2.37
C THR A 74 11.24 -4.49 2.32
N GLU A 75 11.51 -3.24 1.92
CA GLU A 75 12.87 -2.70 1.82
C GLU A 75 12.92 -1.20 2.15
N ILE A 76 14.01 -0.75 2.77
CA ILE A 76 14.35 0.65 3.01
C ILE A 76 15.72 0.88 2.35
N GLY A 77 15.76 1.66 1.26
CA GLY A 77 16.94 1.76 0.40
C GLY A 77 17.38 3.19 0.14
N ALA A 78 18.71 3.41 0.19
CA ALA A 78 19.32 4.66 -0.24
C ALA A 78 18.98 4.94 -1.70
N SER A 79 18.67 6.21 -2.00
CA SER A 79 18.38 6.62 -3.36
C SER A 79 19.56 6.38 -4.28
N GLY A 80 19.47 5.30 -5.06
CA GLY A 80 20.48 4.94 -6.04
C GLY A 80 21.64 4.16 -5.43
N ALA A 81 21.45 2.85 -5.29
CA ALA A 81 22.54 1.92 -5.54
C ALA A 81 21.91 0.65 -6.11
N ALA A 82 21.68 0.67 -7.42
CA ALA A 82 21.85 -0.56 -8.19
C ALA A 82 23.20 -1.11 -7.73
N LYS A 83 23.21 -2.22 -6.99
CA LYS A 83 24.44 -2.96 -6.71
C LYS A 83 24.91 -3.57 -8.04
N ARG A 84 25.48 -2.74 -8.92
CA ARG A 84 26.45 -3.22 -9.90
C ARG A 84 27.73 -3.46 -9.12
N SER A 85 28.00 -4.71 -8.76
CA SER A 85 29.32 -5.34 -8.62
C SER A 85 29.11 -6.75 -8.05
N VAL A 86 29.72 -7.80 -8.58
CA VAL A 86 31.19 -7.98 -8.72
C VAL A 86 31.56 -8.73 -10.02
N ALA A 87 32.71 -8.28 -10.57
CA ALA A 87 33.65 -8.86 -11.55
C ALA A 87 33.24 -10.06 -12.40
#